data_AF-A0A2N3VF03-F1
#
_entry.id   AF-A0A2N3VF03-F1
#
_cell.length_a   1.000
_cell.length_b   1.000
_cell.length_c   1.000
_cell.angle_alpha   90.00
_cell.angle_beta   90.00
_cell.angle_gamma   90.00
#
_symmetry.space_group_name_H-M   'P 1'
#
loop_
_entity.id
_entity.type
_entity.pdbx_description
1 polymer ?
#
loop_
_entity_poly.entity_id
_entity_poly.type
_entity_poly.pdbx_seq_one_letter_code
_entity_poly.pdbx_strand_id
1 'polypeptide(L)'
;MRPSARAVAMCLAAPAIAIALTGVAAGTAAADPGCQGSMNGPWAFNGGCYGGEGTYRLEVDCVGYNIAPFAVGPYTIRQDLPVGQAGTVACFGPNWSSAGWAVGSRIFRL
;
A
#
# COMPACT_ATOMS: atom_id res chain seq x y z
N MET A 1 24.95 -26.48 13.19
CA MET A 1 24.49 -26.97 11.87
C MET A 1 24.33 -25.76 10.96
N ARG A 2 25.03 -25.70 9.81
CA ARG A 2 24.89 -24.58 8.86
C ARG A 2 23.69 -24.85 7.95
N PRO A 3 22.69 -23.95 7.84
CA PRO A 3 21.61 -24.12 6.88
C PRO A 3 22.17 -24.15 5.46
N SER A 4 21.63 -25.03 4.60
CA SER A 4 22.11 -25.15 3.22
C SER A 4 21.67 -23.93 2.40
N ALA A 5 22.48 -23.54 1.40
CA ALA A 5 22.15 -22.41 0.52
C ALA A 5 20.79 -22.57 -0.18
N ARG A 6 20.35 -23.81 -0.43
CA ARG A 6 19.00 -24.13 -0.95
C ARG A 6 17.89 -23.80 0.04
N ALA A 7 18.09 -24.07 1.34
CA ALA A 7 17.13 -23.73 2.38
C ALA A 7 16.98 -22.21 2.55
N VAL A 8 18.10 -21.47 2.46
CA VAL A 8 18.09 -20.00 2.49
C VAL A 8 17.39 -19.43 1.24
N ALA A 9 17.66 -19.99 0.06
CA ALA A 9 17.01 -19.58 -1.17
C ALA A 9 15.48 -19.84 -1.16
N MET A 10 15.03 -20.97 -0.61
CA MET A 10 13.60 -21.26 -0.47
C MET A 10 12.91 -20.33 0.54
N CYS A 11 13.55 -20.00 1.66
CA CYS A 11 13.01 -19.03 2.63
C CYS A 11 12.88 -17.62 2.08
N LEU A 12 13.69 -17.22 1.08
CA LEU A 12 13.61 -15.91 0.44
C LEU A 12 12.69 -15.91 -0.79
N ALA A 13 12.58 -17.03 -1.50
CA ALA A 13 11.73 -17.14 -2.69
C ALA A 13 10.23 -17.21 -2.35
N ALA A 14 9.86 -17.87 -1.24
CA ALA A 14 8.47 -17.96 -0.80
C ALA A 14 7.81 -16.59 -0.53
N PRO A 15 8.43 -15.65 0.21
CA PRO A 15 7.88 -14.31 0.38
C PRO A 15 7.83 -13.52 -0.93
N ALA A 16 8.82 -13.67 -1.83
CA ALA A 16 8.80 -12.99 -3.13
C ALA A 16 7.62 -13.44 -4.01
N ILE A 17 7.32 -14.75 -4.02
CA ILE A 17 6.18 -15.31 -4.76
C ILE A 17 4.85 -14.90 -4.10
N ALA A 18 4.79 -14.87 -2.75
CA ALA A 18 3.62 -14.37 -2.03
C ALA A 18 3.38 -12.88 -2.33
N ILE A 19 4.43 -12.05 -2.40
CA ILE A 19 4.33 -10.62 -2.76
C ILE A 19 3.85 -10.43 -4.20
N ALA A 20 4.35 -11.25 -5.14
CA ALA A 20 3.90 -11.23 -6.53
C ALA A 20 2.42 -11.63 -6.67
N LEU A 21 1.97 -12.62 -5.89
CA LEU A 21 0.57 -13.06 -5.86
C LEU A 21 -0.34 -12.05 -5.14
N THR A 22 0.13 -11.35 -4.10
CA THR A 22 -0.61 -10.24 -3.47
C THR A 22 -0.66 -9.00 -4.35
N GLY A 23 0.29 -8.82 -5.27
CA GLY A 23 0.23 -7.75 -6.28
C GLY A 23 -0.97 -7.86 -7.21
N VAL A 24 -1.55 -9.06 -7.37
CA VAL A 24 -2.80 -9.30 -8.12
C VAL A 24 -4.05 -9.08 -7.26
N ALA A 25 -3.91 -9.07 -5.93
CA ALA A 25 -5.00 -8.84 -4.98
C ALA A 25 -5.14 -7.37 -4.52
N ALA A 26 -4.28 -6.46 -4.98
CA ALA A 26 -4.45 -5.00 -4.77
C ALA A 26 -5.64 -4.40 -5.59
N GLY A 27 -6.66 -5.22 -5.84
CA GLY A 27 -7.75 -5.01 -6.80
C GLY A 27 -9.12 -4.77 -6.17
N THR A 28 -9.20 -4.25 -4.95
CA THR A 28 -10.46 -3.68 -4.43
C THR A 28 -10.19 -2.29 -3.90
N ALA A 29 -10.01 -1.32 -4.80
CA ALA A 29 -10.25 0.06 -4.44
C ALA A 29 -11.73 0.18 -4.08
N ALA A 30 -12.06 0.07 -2.80
CA ALA A 30 -13.39 0.47 -2.33
C ALA A 30 -13.50 1.97 -2.60
N ALA A 31 -14.39 2.34 -3.50
CA ALA A 31 -14.61 3.72 -3.93
C ALA A 31 -16.06 4.11 -3.65
N ASP A 32 -16.24 5.15 -2.84
CA ASP A 32 -17.55 5.77 -2.70
C ASP A 32 -18.05 6.33 -4.05
N PRO A 33 -19.38 6.47 -4.23
CA PRO A 33 -19.94 7.13 -5.42
C PRO A 33 -19.30 8.51 -5.66
N GLY A 34 -18.84 8.74 -6.89
CA GLY A 34 -18.14 9.97 -7.28
C GLY A 34 -16.65 9.99 -6.91
N CYS A 35 -16.09 8.87 -6.46
CA CYS A 35 -14.66 8.69 -6.23
C CYS A 35 -14.08 7.69 -7.23
N GLN A 36 -12.82 7.91 -7.60
CA GLN A 36 -12.05 7.03 -8.47
C GLN A 36 -10.66 6.85 -7.89
N GLY A 37 -10.11 5.65 -8.02
CA GLY A 37 -8.76 5.36 -7.58
C GLY A 37 -8.17 4.16 -8.29
N SER A 38 -6.85 4.13 -8.38
CA SER A 38 -6.10 3.04 -8.98
C SER A 38 -4.75 2.87 -8.30
N MET A 39 -4.30 1.62 -8.21
CA MET A 39 -2.95 1.31 -7.78
C MET A 39 -1.96 1.78 -8.84
N ASN A 40 -0.98 2.58 -8.40
CA ASN A 40 0.17 2.99 -9.19
C ASN A 40 1.34 2.05 -8.86
N GLY A 41 1.30 0.86 -9.46
CA GLY A 41 2.19 -0.23 -9.10
C GLY A 41 1.97 -0.75 -7.67
N PRO A 42 2.88 -1.59 -7.15
CA PRO A 42 2.76 -2.16 -5.81
C PRO A 42 3.09 -1.20 -4.67
N TRP A 43 3.42 0.08 -4.93
CA TRP A 43 3.93 1.00 -3.90
C TRP A 43 3.02 2.19 -3.61
N ALA A 44 2.03 2.49 -4.46
CA ALA A 44 1.21 3.68 -4.29
C ALA A 44 -0.21 3.51 -4.79
N PHE A 45 -1.11 4.33 -4.25
CA PHE A 45 -2.50 4.44 -4.65
C PHE A 45 -2.80 5.89 -5.03
N ASN A 46 -3.24 6.08 -6.28
CA ASN A 46 -3.70 7.36 -6.79
C ASN A 46 -5.22 7.40 -6.72
N GLY A 47 -5.79 8.55 -6.39
CA GLY A 47 -7.23 8.70 -6.46
C GLY A 47 -7.71 10.13 -6.28
N GLY A 48 -9.01 10.31 -6.48
CA GLY A 48 -9.70 11.57 -6.31
C GLY A 48 -11.20 11.37 -6.23
N CYS A 49 -11.86 12.23 -5.49
CA CYS A 49 -13.31 12.37 -5.51
C CYS A 49 -13.70 13.66 -6.22
N TYR A 50 -14.72 13.56 -7.06
CA TYR A 50 -15.24 14.66 -7.87
C TYR A 50 -16.74 14.84 -7.65
N GLY A 51 -17.20 16.09 -7.72
CA GLY A 51 -18.61 16.47 -7.57
C GLY A 51 -19.05 16.62 -6.10
N GLY A 52 -19.62 17.77 -5.76
CA GLY A 52 -19.99 18.15 -4.40
C GLY A 52 -18.85 18.85 -3.65
N GLU A 53 -19.07 19.09 -2.35
CA GLU A 53 -18.13 19.76 -1.45
C GLU A 53 -17.60 18.78 -0.40
N GLY A 54 -16.56 19.19 0.34
CA GLY A 54 -16.03 18.45 1.48
C GLY A 54 -14.64 17.88 1.25
N THR A 55 -14.29 16.86 2.02
CA THR A 55 -12.99 16.17 1.98
C THR A 55 -13.19 14.69 1.70
N TYR A 56 -12.17 14.06 1.16
CA TYR A 56 -12.12 12.61 1.01
C TYR A 56 -10.79 12.09 1.54
N ARG A 57 -10.76 10.80 1.84
CA ARG A 57 -9.57 10.11 2.33
C ARG A 57 -9.08 9.10 1.30
N LEU A 58 -7.78 9.14 1.03
CA LEU A 58 -7.04 8.04 0.42
C LEU A 58 -6.39 7.22 1.52
N GLU A 59 -6.55 5.91 1.49
CA GLU A 59 -5.75 5.01 2.33
C GLU A 59 -5.14 3.88 1.52
N VAL A 60 -3.92 3.52 1.89
CA VAL A 60 -3.22 2.33 1.40
C VAL A 60 -2.69 1.54 2.59
N ASP A 61 -3.06 0.27 2.66
CA ASP A 61 -2.50 -0.69 3.61
C ASP A 61 -1.24 -1.30 2.98
N CYS A 62 -0.14 -1.24 3.72
CA CYS A 62 1.19 -1.60 3.27
C CYS A 62 1.82 -2.64 4.20
N VAL A 63 2.75 -3.41 3.66
CA VAL A 63 3.69 -4.25 4.43
C VAL A 63 5.09 -3.79 4.10
N GLY A 64 5.92 -3.54 5.12
CA GLY A 64 7.31 -3.10 4.92
C GLY A 64 8.21 -3.59 6.04
N TYR A 65 9.44 -3.05 6.08
CA TYR A 65 10.35 -3.22 7.21
C TYR A 65 10.78 -1.87 7.78
N ASN A 66 10.71 -1.75 9.10
CA ASN A 66 11.26 -0.65 9.88
C ASN A 66 12.74 -0.97 10.11
N ILE A 67 13.60 0.05 9.99
CA ILE A 67 15.06 -0.10 10.15
C ILE A 67 15.51 0.16 11.59
N ALA A 68 14.67 0.80 12.41
CA ALA A 68 14.99 1.18 13.78
C ALA A 68 13.72 1.24 14.66
N PRO A 69 13.37 0.15 15.39
CA PRO A 69 14.01 -1.17 15.42
C PRO A 69 13.77 -1.98 14.12
N PHE A 70 14.62 -2.98 13.85
CA PHE A 70 14.40 -3.89 12.72
C PHE A 70 13.13 -4.72 12.94
N ALA A 71 12.06 -4.40 12.22
CA ALA A 71 10.77 -5.07 12.35
C ALA A 71 10.06 -5.12 10.99
N VAL A 72 9.47 -6.26 10.64
CA VAL A 72 8.59 -6.40 9.48
C VAL A 72 7.16 -6.35 9.96
N GLY A 73 6.31 -5.55 9.34
CA GLY A 73 4.93 -5.41 9.79
C GLY A 73 4.02 -4.62 8.88
N PRO A 74 2.70 -4.73 9.13
CA PRO A 74 1.70 -3.95 8.41
C PRO A 74 1.68 -2.50 8.93
N TYR A 75 1.38 -1.57 8.03
CA TYR A 75 1.11 -0.18 8.36
C TYR A 75 0.15 0.42 7.34
N THR A 76 -0.58 1.46 7.73
CA THR A 76 -1.50 2.17 6.82
C THR A 76 -1.00 3.59 6.63
N ILE A 77 -0.94 4.03 5.37
CA ILE A 77 -0.71 5.43 5.02
C ILE A 77 -2.04 6.03 4.59
N ARG A 78 -2.33 7.23 5.09
CA ARG A 78 -3.59 7.94 4.87
C ARG A 78 -3.32 9.38 4.52
N GLN A 79 -4.16 9.95 3.66
CA GLN A 79 -4.14 11.36 3.35
C GLN A 79 -5.56 11.87 3.11
N ASP A 80 -5.87 12.99 3.76
CA ASP A 80 -7.15 13.69 3.60
C ASP A 80 -6.95 14.85 2.63
N LEU A 81 -7.82 14.93 1.63
CA LEU A 81 -7.73 15.87 0.53
C LEU A 81 -9.11 16.53 0.29
N PRO A 82 -9.16 17.82 -0.10
CA PRO A 82 -10.38 18.44 -0.57
C PRO A 82 -10.93 17.76 -1.82
N VAL A 83 -12.25 17.61 -1.90
CA VAL A 83 -12.94 17.15 -3.13
C VAL A 83 -12.56 18.08 -4.29
N GLY A 84 -12.30 17.50 -5.46
CA GLY A 84 -11.79 18.23 -6.64
C GLY A 84 -10.27 18.27 -6.75
N GLN A 85 -9.53 17.90 -5.71
CA GLN A 85 -8.08 17.70 -5.78
C GLN A 85 -7.76 16.21 -5.99
N ALA A 86 -6.82 15.89 -6.88
CA ALA A 86 -6.26 14.54 -6.98
C ALA A 86 -5.12 14.34 -5.97
N GLY A 87 -4.93 13.11 -5.50
CA GLY A 87 -3.87 12.77 -4.56
C GLY A 87 -3.27 11.40 -4.78
N THR A 88 -2.16 11.18 -4.08
CA THR A 88 -1.40 9.94 -4.08
C THR A 88 -0.93 9.64 -2.67
N VAL A 89 -1.27 8.44 -2.18
CA VAL A 89 -0.66 7.87 -0.97
C VAL A 89 0.29 6.76 -1.38
N ALA A 90 1.46 6.72 -0.78
CA ALA A 90 2.48 5.74 -1.11
C ALA A 90 2.95 5.04 0.15
N CYS A 91 3.39 3.79 0.00
CA CYS A 91 3.96 2.95 1.06
C CYS A 91 5.36 3.42 1.46
N PHE A 92 5.50 4.71 1.79
CA PHE A 92 6.68 5.33 2.41
C PHE A 92 6.29 5.80 3.82
N GLY A 93 6.80 5.11 4.84
CA GLY A 93 6.60 5.50 6.23
C GLY A 93 7.77 6.35 6.76
N PRO A 94 7.60 7.17 7.81
CA PRO A 94 8.66 8.02 8.36
C PRO A 94 9.92 7.27 8.81
N ASN A 95 9.77 5.99 9.20
CA ASN A 95 10.85 5.11 9.68
C ASN A 95 10.92 3.75 8.93
N TRP A 96 10.09 3.55 7.90
CA TRP A 96 10.04 2.31 7.13
C TRP A 96 10.87 2.50 5.86
N SER A 97 11.89 1.68 5.65
CA SER A 97 12.74 1.82 4.46
C SER A 97 11.91 1.69 3.18
N SER A 98 12.16 2.65 2.30
CA SER A 98 11.85 2.76 0.88
C SER A 98 11.06 1.58 0.28
N ALA A 99 9.80 1.86 -0.07
CA ALA A 99 8.87 0.99 -0.80
C ALA A 99 8.42 -0.27 -0.05
N GLY A 100 7.56 -0.09 0.97
CA GLY A 100 6.66 -1.16 1.36
C GLY A 100 5.73 -1.54 0.21
N TRP A 101 5.15 -2.74 0.27
CA TRP A 101 4.23 -3.25 -0.74
C TRP A 101 2.79 -3.06 -0.28
N ALA A 102 1.99 -2.46 -1.14
CA ALA A 102 0.57 -2.28 -0.94
C ALA A 102 -0.14 -3.64 -1.01
N VAL A 103 -0.98 -3.88 0.00
CA VAL A 103 -1.82 -5.07 0.13
C VAL A 103 -3.31 -4.74 0.09
N GLY A 104 -3.67 -3.45 0.18
CA GLY A 104 -5.04 -2.97 0.03
C GLY A 104 -5.09 -1.46 -0.14
N SER A 105 -6.14 -0.94 -0.79
CA SER A 105 -6.36 0.50 -0.96
C SER A 105 -7.83 0.86 -0.93
N ARG A 106 -8.14 2.09 -0.50
CA ARG A 106 -9.52 2.58 -0.37
C ARG A 106 -9.59 4.09 -0.54
N ILE A 107 -10.70 4.55 -1.10
CA ILE A 107 -11.05 5.96 -1.24
C ILE A 107 -12.51 6.18 -0.83
N PHE A 108 -12.75 7.09 0.10
CA PHE A 108 -14.09 7.37 0.60
C PHE A 108 -14.21 8.84 1.01
N ARG A 109 -15.43 9.37 0.94
CA ARG A 109 -15.71 10.74 1.40
C ARG A 109 -15.74 10.76 2.94
N LEU A 110 -15.33 11.89 3.52
CA LEU A 110 -15.34 12.13 4.96
C LEU A 110 -16.53 12.99 5.39
#